data_AF-T2JFZ5-F1
#
_entry.id   AF-T2JFZ5-F1
#
_cell.length_a   1.000
_cell.length_b   1.000
_cell.length_c   1.000
_cell.angle_alpha   90.00
_cell.angle_beta   90.00
_cell.angle_gamma   90.00
#
_symmetry.space_group_name_H-M   'P 1'
#
loop_
_entity.id
_entity.type
_entity.pdbx_description
1 polymer ?
#
loop_
_entity_poly.entity_id
_entity_poly.type
_entity_poly.pdbx_seq_one_letter_code
_entity_poly.pdbx_strand_id
1 'polypeptide(L)'
;MVWRITTDELLARYKAGERNFAGIELIRIVGEMGERDGISGLITGLEGADLRGINLRGANLERVDLSGADLTGADLFGVYLGSAGLVKTILRDANLFSANLTWATLNGADLNGADLEQVNASSA
;
A
#
# COMPACT_ATOMS: atom_id res chain seq x y z
N MET A 1 -8.68 4.31 -19.76
CA MET A 1 -9.40 3.07 -19.43
C MET A 1 -8.86 2.65 -18.06
N VAL A 2 -9.72 2.54 -17.03
CA VAL A 2 -9.27 2.11 -15.70
C VAL A 2 -9.06 0.61 -15.75
N TRP A 3 -7.85 0.15 -15.41
CA TRP A 3 -7.53 -1.27 -15.38
C TRP A 3 -7.90 -1.81 -14.00
N ARG A 4 -8.79 -2.80 -13.99
CA ARG A 4 -9.32 -3.43 -12.77
C ARG A 4 -8.67 -4.81 -12.60
N ILE A 5 -7.91 -5.01 -11.53
CA ILE A 5 -7.24 -6.30 -11.24
C ILE A 5 -7.45 -6.73 -9.79
N THR A 6 -7.26 -8.01 -9.50
CA THR A 6 -7.26 -8.51 -8.11
C THR A 6 -5.89 -8.33 -7.46
N THR A 7 -5.80 -8.35 -6.13
CA THR A 7 -4.49 -8.31 -5.44
C THR A 7 -3.57 -9.46 -5.87
N ASP A 8 -4.11 -10.68 -6.06
CA ASP A 8 -3.32 -11.83 -6.52
C ASP A 8 -2.72 -11.59 -7.91
N GLU A 9 -3.47 -10.90 -8.79
CA GLU A 9 -3.01 -10.55 -10.12
C GLU A 9 -1.97 -9.44 -10.10
N LEU A 10 -2.16 -8.39 -9.30
CA LEU A 10 -1.16 -7.34 -9.08
C LEU A 10 0.15 -7.97 -8.65
N LEU A 11 0.07 -8.90 -7.71
CA LEU A 11 1.23 -9.58 -7.17
C LEU A 11 1.90 -10.50 -8.20
N ALA A 12 1.12 -11.27 -8.96
CA ALA A 12 1.65 -12.12 -10.02
C ALA A 12 2.41 -11.30 -11.07
N ARG A 13 1.85 -10.14 -11.46
CA ARG A 13 2.48 -9.18 -12.38
C ARG A 13 3.78 -8.60 -11.81
N TYR A 14 3.78 -8.21 -10.53
CA TYR A 14 5.00 -7.72 -9.88
C TYR A 14 6.11 -8.78 -9.86
N LYS A 15 5.75 -10.03 -9.51
CA LYS A 15 6.65 -11.19 -9.56
C LYS A 15 7.17 -11.48 -10.98
N ALA A 16 6.37 -11.19 -11.99
CA ALA A 16 6.75 -11.30 -13.40
C ALA A 16 7.65 -10.13 -13.89
N GLY A 17 7.93 -9.14 -13.03
CA GLY A 17 8.79 -8.00 -13.34
C GLY A 17 8.05 -6.72 -13.72
N GLU A 18 6.71 -6.72 -13.76
CA GLU A 18 5.94 -5.50 -13.96
C GLU A 18 6.16 -4.56 -12.75
N ARG A 19 6.37 -3.28 -13.01
CA ARG A 19 6.55 -2.25 -11.98
C ARG A 19 5.56 -1.11 -12.09
N ASN A 20 4.84 -1.00 -13.21
CA ASN A 20 3.88 0.05 -13.43
C ASN A 20 2.46 -0.46 -13.16
N PHE A 21 1.87 0.05 -12.08
CA PHE A 21 0.51 -0.21 -11.65
C PHE A 21 -0.26 1.10 -11.46
N ALA A 22 0.21 2.19 -12.08
CA ALA A 22 -0.38 3.50 -11.93
C ALA A 22 -1.82 3.52 -12.46
N GLY A 23 -2.72 4.13 -11.67
CA GLY A 23 -4.14 4.27 -12.01
C GLY A 23 -4.93 2.96 -12.06
N ILE A 24 -4.39 1.88 -11.52
CA ILE A 24 -5.11 0.61 -11.37
C ILE A 24 -6.13 0.72 -10.24
N GLU A 25 -7.28 0.08 -10.42
CA GLU A 25 -8.28 -0.10 -9.38
C GLU A 25 -8.29 -1.56 -8.92
N LEU A 26 -8.11 -1.79 -7.61
CA LEU A 26 -8.25 -3.14 -7.07
C LEU A 26 -9.73 -3.47 -6.86
N ILE A 27 -10.18 -4.56 -7.49
CA ILE A 27 -11.58 -5.01 -7.38
C ILE A 27 -11.83 -6.03 -6.27
N ARG A 28 -10.75 -6.56 -5.70
CA ARG A 28 -10.77 -7.44 -4.54
C ARG A 28 -9.51 -7.17 -3.77
N ILE A 29 -9.69 -6.63 -2.57
CA ILE A 29 -8.62 -6.44 -1.61
C ILE A 29 -8.62 -7.69 -0.72
N VAL A 30 -7.48 -8.35 -0.58
CA VAL A 30 -7.33 -9.43 0.39
C VAL A 30 -7.49 -8.83 1.79
N GLY A 31 -8.59 -9.18 2.46
CA GLY A 31 -8.95 -8.69 3.79
C GLY A 31 -10.13 -9.41 4.42
N GLU A 32 -10.58 -10.54 3.86
CA GLU A 32 -11.46 -11.44 4.60
C GLU A 32 -10.58 -12.17 5.63
N MET A 33 -10.74 -11.80 6.89
CA MET A 33 -10.21 -12.52 8.05
C MET A 33 -10.69 -13.98 8.00
N GLY A 34 -9.88 -14.82 7.37
CA GLY A 34 -9.94 -16.26 7.47
C GLY A 34 -8.58 -16.72 7.96
N GLU A 35 -8.50 -17.05 9.26
CA GLU A 35 -7.39 -17.80 9.83
C GLU A 35 -6.98 -18.94 8.88
N ARG A 36 -5.73 -18.92 8.42
CA ARG A 36 -4.89 -20.12 8.35
C ARG A 36 -3.44 -19.76 8.05
N ASP A 37 -2.62 -20.13 9.03
CA ASP A 37 -1.23 -20.52 8.91
C ASP A 37 -0.24 -19.39 8.62
N GLY A 38 0.30 -18.81 9.70
CA GLY A 38 1.68 -19.00 10.18
C GLY A 38 2.87 -18.90 9.21
N ILE A 39 2.67 -18.69 7.91
CA ILE A 39 3.70 -18.67 6.86
C ILE A 39 3.38 -17.67 5.72
N SER A 40 2.42 -16.75 5.87
CA SER A 40 2.25 -15.64 4.91
C SER A 40 3.09 -14.39 5.26
N GLY A 41 4.06 -14.52 6.17
CA GLY A 41 5.00 -13.48 6.57
C GLY A 41 6.16 -13.21 5.59
N LEU A 42 6.06 -13.72 4.35
CA LEU A 42 6.87 -13.29 3.21
C LEU A 42 5.94 -12.58 2.24
N ILE A 43 5.49 -11.40 2.67
CA ILE A 43 4.66 -10.54 1.88
C ILE A 43 5.60 -9.92 0.87
N THR A 44 5.68 -10.60 -0.25
CA THR A 44 5.87 -10.04 -1.57
C THR A 44 5.89 -8.53 -1.60
N GLY A 45 7.10 -7.98 -1.62
CA GLY A 45 7.28 -6.54 -1.66
C GLY A 45 6.75 -5.94 -2.95
N LEU A 46 6.46 -4.66 -2.89
CA LEU A 46 6.16 -3.77 -4.00
C LEU A 46 7.24 -2.68 -4.03
N GLU A 47 8.48 -3.06 -3.71
CA GLU A 47 9.61 -2.14 -3.60
C GLU A 47 9.84 -1.44 -4.95
N GLY A 48 9.86 -0.11 -4.92
CA GLY A 48 10.03 0.69 -6.12
C GLY A 48 8.91 0.53 -7.17
N ALA A 49 7.74 -0.02 -6.81
CA ALA A 49 6.60 -0.06 -7.71
C ALA A 49 6.05 1.35 -7.95
N ASP A 50 5.66 1.63 -9.20
CA ASP A 50 4.88 2.81 -9.57
C ASP A 50 3.40 2.50 -9.32
N LEU A 51 2.88 3.03 -8.23
CA LEU A 51 1.51 2.87 -7.73
C LEU A 51 0.77 4.23 -7.78
N ARG A 52 1.21 5.16 -8.63
CA ARG A 52 0.63 6.51 -8.67
C ARG A 52 -0.85 6.48 -9.00
N GLY A 53 -1.66 7.19 -8.22
CA GLY A 53 -3.11 7.25 -8.41
C GLY A 53 -3.83 5.90 -8.28
N ILE A 54 -3.19 4.88 -7.70
CA ILE A 54 -3.84 3.59 -7.46
C ILE A 54 -4.99 3.75 -6.45
N ASN A 55 -6.05 2.97 -6.60
CA ASN A 55 -7.11 2.87 -5.59
C ASN A 55 -6.89 1.63 -4.72
N LEU A 56 -6.55 1.86 -3.44
CA LEU A 56 -6.32 0.85 -2.40
C LEU A 56 -7.19 1.14 -1.16
N ARG A 57 -8.36 1.77 -1.36
CA ARG A 57 -9.26 2.14 -0.28
C ARG A 57 -9.64 0.94 0.59
N GLY A 58 -9.37 1.01 1.88
CA GLY A 58 -9.63 -0.05 2.85
C GLY A 58 -8.70 -1.25 2.74
N ALA A 59 -7.59 -1.14 2.00
CA ALA A 59 -6.76 -2.30 1.73
C ALA A 59 -6.02 -2.84 2.94
N ASN A 60 -5.84 -4.17 3.05
CA ASN A 60 -4.90 -4.73 4.01
C ASN A 60 -3.53 -4.90 3.35
N LEU A 61 -2.59 -4.06 3.76
CA LEU A 61 -1.18 -4.02 3.37
C LEU A 61 -0.28 -4.13 4.61
N GLU A 62 -0.77 -4.74 5.69
CA GLU A 62 0.02 -4.96 6.89
C GLU A 62 1.28 -5.74 6.54
N ARG A 63 2.44 -5.24 7.02
CA ARG A 63 3.76 -5.84 6.83
C ARG A 63 4.25 -5.97 5.38
N VAL A 64 3.59 -5.32 4.41
CA VAL A 64 4.08 -5.21 3.03
C VAL A 64 5.32 -4.30 2.99
N ASP A 65 6.33 -4.67 2.20
CA ASP A 65 7.43 -3.76 1.88
C ASP A 65 7.08 -2.90 0.65
N LEU A 66 6.87 -1.61 0.89
CA LEU A 66 6.60 -0.56 -0.10
C LEU A 66 7.82 0.37 -0.26
N SER A 67 8.99 -0.03 0.22
CA SER A 67 10.17 0.83 0.24
C SER A 67 10.50 1.36 -1.16
N GLY A 68 10.61 2.68 -1.27
CA GLY A 68 10.88 3.38 -2.52
C GLY A 68 9.74 3.38 -3.55
N ALA A 69 8.56 2.84 -3.23
CA ALA A 69 7.41 2.89 -4.13
C ALA A 69 6.90 4.33 -4.32
N ASP A 70 6.26 4.59 -5.46
CA ASP A 70 5.61 5.86 -5.75
C ASP A 70 4.09 5.72 -5.65
N LEU A 71 3.52 6.23 -4.56
CA LEU A 71 2.09 6.27 -4.25
C LEU A 71 1.54 7.70 -4.43
N THR A 72 2.18 8.55 -5.25
CA THR A 72 1.70 9.92 -5.48
C THR A 72 0.25 9.92 -5.94
N GLY A 73 -0.62 10.66 -5.24
CA GLY A 73 -2.04 10.77 -5.52
C GLY A 73 -2.87 9.49 -5.31
N ALA A 74 -2.33 8.47 -4.65
CA ALA A 74 -3.06 7.23 -4.38
C ALA A 74 -4.25 7.45 -3.43
N ASP A 75 -5.34 6.71 -3.62
CA ASP A 75 -6.46 6.65 -2.67
C ASP A 75 -6.20 5.52 -1.66
N LEU A 76 -5.74 5.91 -0.46
CA LEU A 76 -5.38 5.03 0.65
C LEU A 76 -6.35 5.19 1.83
N PHE A 77 -7.57 5.71 1.59
CA PHE A 77 -8.54 5.92 2.67
C PHE A 77 -8.77 4.62 3.45
N GLY A 78 -8.63 4.67 4.78
CA GLY A 78 -8.89 3.54 5.66
C GLY A 78 -7.97 2.33 5.45
N VAL A 79 -6.82 2.50 4.77
CA VAL A 79 -5.87 1.41 4.52
C VAL A 79 -5.23 0.90 5.82
N TYR A 80 -4.95 -0.39 5.91
CA TYR A 80 -4.14 -1.00 6.97
C TYR A 80 -2.71 -1.19 6.48
N LEU A 81 -1.79 -0.38 7.01
CA LEU A 81 -0.35 -0.38 6.74
C LEU A 81 0.45 -0.75 8.02
N GLY A 82 -0.17 -1.49 8.95
CA GLY A 82 0.45 -1.88 10.20
C GLY A 82 1.76 -2.65 9.97
N SER A 83 2.86 -2.22 10.61
CA SER A 83 4.20 -2.79 10.42
C SER A 83 4.71 -2.79 8.96
N ALA A 84 4.13 -1.99 8.06
CA ALA A 84 4.59 -1.89 6.67
C ALA A 84 5.96 -1.21 6.56
N GLY A 85 6.77 -1.63 5.58
CA GLY A 85 8.01 -0.95 5.22
C GLY A 85 7.72 0.20 4.26
N LEU A 86 7.81 1.45 4.72
CA LEU A 86 7.55 2.65 3.91
C LEU A 86 8.81 3.50 3.71
N VAL A 87 10.00 2.91 3.84
CA VAL A 87 11.28 3.61 3.74
C VAL A 87 11.41 4.28 2.37
N LYS A 88 11.65 5.60 2.33
CA LYS A 88 11.78 6.38 1.08
C LYS A 88 10.58 6.30 0.13
N THR A 89 9.41 5.91 0.61
CA THR A 89 8.18 5.88 -0.20
C THR A 89 7.73 7.31 -0.53
N ILE A 90 7.22 7.53 -1.74
CA ILE A 90 6.64 8.81 -2.14
C ILE A 90 5.13 8.72 -1.97
N LEU A 91 4.57 9.49 -1.04
CA LEU A 91 3.15 9.53 -0.68
C LEU A 91 2.55 10.92 -0.93
N ARG A 92 3.12 11.68 -1.87
CA ARG A 92 2.69 13.05 -2.15
C ARG A 92 1.24 13.08 -2.60
N ASP A 93 0.46 14.02 -2.08
CA ASP A 93 -0.97 14.17 -2.40
C ASP A 93 -1.82 12.89 -2.21
N ALA A 94 -1.32 11.90 -1.47
CA ALA A 94 -2.05 10.66 -1.21
C ALA A 94 -3.14 10.87 -0.16
N ASN A 95 -4.29 10.23 -0.36
CA ASN A 95 -5.38 10.26 0.62
C ASN A 95 -5.16 9.18 1.68
N LEU A 96 -4.58 9.50 2.83
CA LEU A 96 -4.37 8.60 3.96
C LEU A 96 -5.45 8.73 5.05
N PHE A 97 -6.59 9.37 4.75
CA PHE A 97 -7.63 9.60 5.76
C PHE A 97 -8.05 8.28 6.44
N SER A 98 -8.08 8.27 7.77
CA SER A 98 -8.36 7.07 8.61
C SER A 98 -7.41 5.88 8.39
N ALA A 99 -6.23 6.05 7.78
CA ALA A 99 -5.28 4.97 7.60
C ALA A 99 -4.65 4.51 8.93
N ASN A 100 -4.30 3.23 9.02
CA ASN A 100 -3.58 2.66 10.15
C ASN A 100 -2.12 2.37 9.77
N LEU A 101 -1.19 3.17 10.27
CA LEU A 101 0.26 3.03 10.08
C LEU A 101 0.96 2.53 11.36
N THR A 102 0.24 1.87 12.27
CA THR A 102 0.81 1.45 13.55
C THR A 102 2.04 0.56 13.35
N TRP A 103 3.19 0.91 13.95
CA TRP A 103 4.49 0.25 13.75
C TRP A 103 5.10 0.29 12.33
N ALA A 104 4.55 1.07 11.40
CA ALA A 104 5.13 1.21 10.06
C ALA A 104 6.50 1.92 10.13
N THR A 105 7.40 1.66 9.19
CA THR A 105 8.71 2.35 9.12
C THR A 105 8.70 3.41 8.03
N LEU A 106 8.67 4.70 8.40
CA LEU A 106 8.54 5.84 7.48
C LEU A 106 9.86 6.56 7.16
N ASN A 107 11.02 5.96 7.45
CA ASN A 107 12.32 6.64 7.30
C ASN A 107 12.52 7.20 5.88
N GLY A 108 12.54 8.54 5.77
CA GLY A 108 12.71 9.24 4.48
C GLY A 108 11.49 9.20 3.56
N ALA A 109 10.31 8.78 4.03
CA ALA A 109 9.07 8.88 3.27
C ALA A 109 8.70 10.34 3.01
N ASP A 110 8.16 10.62 1.82
CA ASP A 110 7.71 11.95 1.43
C ASP A 110 6.19 12.03 1.48
N LEU A 111 5.66 12.71 2.51
CA LEU A 111 4.23 12.87 2.77
C LEU A 111 3.72 14.27 2.35
N ASN A 112 4.43 15.00 1.50
CA ASN A 112 4.03 16.37 1.14
C ASN A 112 2.64 16.38 0.47
N GLY A 113 1.70 17.14 1.04
CA GLY A 113 0.32 17.22 0.52
C GLY A 113 -0.57 16.02 0.85
N ALA A 114 -0.06 14.99 1.54
CA ALA A 114 -0.87 13.85 1.93
C ALA A 114 -1.95 14.24 2.95
N ASP A 115 -3.16 13.69 2.82
CA ASP A 115 -4.21 13.84 3.81
C ASP A 115 -3.98 12.87 4.97
N LEU A 116 -3.51 13.39 6.10
CA LEU A 116 -3.19 12.62 7.31
C LEU A 116 -4.28 12.69 8.38
N GLU A 117 -5.46 13.21 8.07
CA GLU A 117 -6.53 13.31 9.05
C GLU A 117 -6.97 11.91 9.53
N GLN A 118 -7.13 11.76 10.84
CA GLN A 118 -7.49 10.48 11.49
C GLN A 118 -6.51 9.32 11.25
N VAL A 119 -5.29 9.59 10.78
CA VAL A 119 -4.25 8.56 10.69
C VAL A 119 -3.88 8.07 12.09
N ASN A 120 -3.89 6.76 12.29
CA ASN A 120 -3.27 6.13 13.45
C ASN A 120 -1.83 5.75 13.11
N ALA A 121 -0.88 6.60 13.48
CA ALA A 121 0.56 6.37 13.32
C ALA A 121 1.24 6.08 14.67
N SER A 122 0.54 5.39 15.59
CA SER A 122 1.16 5.03 16.86
C SER A 122 2.40 4.15 16.62
N SER A 123 3.53 4.56 17.19
CA SER A 123 4.82 3.87 17.01
C SER A 123 5.36 3.80 15.58
N ALA A 124 4.93 4.69 14.68
CA ALA A 124 5.47 4.82 13.31
C ALA A 124 6.73 5.70 13.21
#